data_AF-A0A7Y5KPW8-F1
#
_entry.id   AF-A0A7Y5KPW8-F1
#
_cell.length_a   1.000
_cell.length_b   1.000
_cell.length_c   1.000
_cell.angle_alpha   90.00
_cell.angle_beta   90.00
_cell.angle_gamma   90.00
#
_symmetry.space_group_name_H-M   'P 1'
#
loop_
_entity.id
_entity.type
_entity.pdbx_description
1 polymer ?
#
loop_
_entity_poly.entity_id
_entity_poly.type
_entity_poly.pdbx_seq_one_letter_code
_entity_poly.pdbx_strand_id
1 'polypeptide(L)'
;MVWLSRGICALVVAASLTVLGCAGMAEYPLGIPSSSSPKFYASMEAVAAKHGMQISRHAESLNIETEDGEWLQYMQRNGVIVLVVVANTDGLSDDQIELRKSDLRKLSDELVREARQTAAEASAFD
;
A
#
# COMPACT_ATOMS: atom_id res chain seq x y z
N MET A 1 -18.96 -37.75 55.37
CA MET A 1 -17.82 -38.23 54.57
C MET A 1 -18.21 -38.00 53.11
N VAL A 2 -17.93 -36.84 52.52
CA VAL A 2 -16.67 -36.37 51.90
C VAL A 2 -16.03 -37.40 50.97
N TRP A 3 -15.61 -36.89 49.79
CA TRP A 3 -14.84 -37.50 48.70
C TRP A 3 -15.71 -38.22 47.64
N LEU A 4 -15.57 -38.02 46.33
CA LEU A 4 -14.44 -37.53 45.55
C LEU A 4 -14.92 -37.00 44.18
N SER A 5 -14.53 -35.77 43.88
CA SER A 5 -14.62 -35.07 42.60
C SER A 5 -13.88 -35.80 41.49
N ARG A 6 -14.36 -35.72 40.24
CA ARG A 6 -13.58 -35.38 39.02
C ARG A 6 -14.34 -35.79 37.75
N GLY A 7 -14.71 -34.79 36.95
CA GLY A 7 -15.34 -34.99 35.65
C GLY A 7 -15.31 -33.71 34.86
N ILE A 8 -14.09 -33.33 34.47
CA ILE A 8 -13.67 -32.39 33.42
C ILE A 8 -14.84 -31.93 32.53
N CYS A 9 -15.38 -30.74 32.81
CA CYS A 9 -16.11 -29.98 31.79
C CYS A 9 -15.13 -28.95 31.22
N ALA A 10 -14.67 -29.26 30.01
CA ALA A 10 -13.73 -28.48 29.23
C ALA A 10 -14.16 -27.02 29.16
N LEU A 11 -13.29 -26.15 29.67
CA LEU A 11 -13.35 -24.72 29.43
C LEU A 11 -13.18 -24.53 27.92
N VAL A 12 -14.26 -24.22 27.22
CA VAL A 12 -14.22 -23.82 25.80
C VAL A 12 -13.51 -22.46 25.78
N VAL A 13 -12.19 -22.50 25.58
CA VAL A 13 -11.39 -21.36 25.17
C VAL A 13 -11.88 -21.02 23.76
N ALA A 14 -12.92 -20.19 23.68
CA ALA A 14 -13.23 -19.48 22.46
C ALA A 14 -12.05 -18.54 22.21
N ALA A 15 -11.08 -19.06 21.48
CA ALA A 15 -10.02 -18.29 20.86
C ALA A 15 -10.69 -17.29 19.92
N SER A 16 -11.01 -16.11 20.46
CA SER A 16 -11.15 -14.90 19.68
C SER A 16 -9.81 -14.69 18.99
N LEU A 17 -9.71 -15.27 17.79
CA LEU A 17 -8.72 -14.94 16.78
C LEU A 17 -8.84 -13.44 16.55
N THR A 18 -8.02 -12.69 17.28
CA THR A 18 -7.65 -11.32 16.94
C THR A 18 -6.95 -11.37 15.59
N VAL A 19 -7.75 -11.31 14.53
CA VAL A 19 -7.30 -10.85 13.22
C VAL A 19 -7.04 -9.36 13.42
N LEU A 20 -5.88 -9.02 14.00
CA LEU A 20 -5.25 -7.72 13.82
C LEU A 20 -4.80 -7.67 12.36
N GLY A 21 -5.77 -7.62 11.45
CA GLY A 21 -5.54 -7.48 10.04
C GLY A 21 -4.99 -6.08 9.81
N CYS A 22 -3.92 -5.98 9.04
CA CYS A 22 -3.51 -4.75 8.39
C CYS A 22 -4.58 -4.31 7.37
N ALA A 23 -5.83 -4.08 7.81
CA ALA A 23 -7.01 -3.99 6.95
C ALA A 23 -6.89 -2.88 5.90
N GLY A 24 -6.25 -1.76 6.27
CA GLY A 24 -5.98 -0.63 5.37
C GLY A 24 -4.85 -0.86 4.36
N MET A 25 -4.11 -1.97 4.44
CA MET A 25 -2.96 -2.21 3.57
C MET A 25 -3.30 -3.21 2.46
N ALA A 26 -2.84 -2.93 1.24
CA ALA A 26 -2.81 -3.91 0.16
C ALA A 26 -1.55 -3.73 -0.69
N GLU A 27 -1.01 -4.84 -1.20
CA GLU A 27 0.16 -4.86 -2.08
C GLU A 27 -0.25 -5.26 -3.50
N TYR A 28 0.32 -4.58 -4.48
CA TYR A 28 0.05 -4.78 -5.89
C TYR A 28 1.35 -4.80 -6.71
N PRO A 29 1.59 -5.85 -7.52
CA PRO A 29 2.73 -5.87 -8.42
C PRO A 29 2.53 -4.90 -9.58
N LEU A 30 3.55 -4.09 -9.90
CA LEU A 30 3.50 -3.16 -11.04
C LEU A 30 4.17 -3.72 -12.31
N GLY A 31 4.91 -4.82 -12.18
CA GLY A 31 5.66 -5.43 -13.29
C GLY A 31 6.83 -4.57 -13.80
N ILE A 32 7.25 -3.56 -13.03
CA ILE A 32 8.38 -2.69 -13.36
C ILE A 32 9.64 -3.28 -12.73
N PRO A 33 10.73 -3.55 -13.48
CA PRO A 33 11.97 -4.04 -12.89
C PRO A 33 12.61 -3.02 -11.93
N SER A 34 13.20 -3.47 -10.82
CA SER A 34 13.90 -2.60 -9.86
C SER A 34 15.05 -1.80 -10.50
N SER A 35 15.67 -2.32 -11.56
CA SER A 35 16.70 -1.60 -12.34
C SER A 35 16.18 -0.31 -13.00
N SER A 36 14.87 -0.19 -13.19
CA SER A 36 14.22 1.01 -13.72
C SER A 36 13.92 2.05 -12.63
N SER A 37 14.18 1.75 -11.35
CA SER A 37 13.84 2.62 -10.22
C SER A 37 14.40 4.04 -10.31
N PRO A 38 15.63 4.32 -10.81
CA PRO A 38 16.13 5.69 -10.87
C PRO A 38 15.26 6.59 -11.76
N LYS A 39 14.86 6.07 -12.93
CA LYS A 39 13.98 6.79 -13.87
C LYS A 39 12.54 6.81 -13.36
N PHE A 40 12.04 5.66 -12.92
CA PHE A 40 10.67 5.53 -12.42
C PHE A 40 10.40 6.47 -11.24
N TYR A 41 11.26 6.48 -10.21
CA TYR A 41 11.07 7.36 -9.06
C TYR A 41 11.17 8.84 -9.42
N ALA A 42 12.11 9.24 -10.27
CA ALA A 42 12.21 10.64 -10.72
C ALA A 42 10.94 11.11 -11.46
N SER A 43 10.37 10.28 -12.34
CA SER A 43 9.14 10.61 -13.05
C SER A 43 7.92 10.63 -12.13
N MET A 44 7.84 9.69 -11.19
CA MET A 44 6.76 9.67 -10.19
C MET A 44 6.82 10.89 -9.26
N GLU A 45 8.01 11.31 -8.83
CA GLU A 45 8.21 12.53 -8.05
C GLU A 45 7.70 13.77 -8.78
N ALA A 46 8.04 13.91 -10.06
CA ALA A 46 7.60 15.05 -10.87
C ALA A 46 6.06 15.10 -11.00
N VAL A 47 5.44 13.95 -11.24
CA VAL A 47 3.98 13.86 -11.35
C VAL A 47 3.30 14.10 -10.00
N ALA A 48 3.76 13.46 -8.92
CA ALA A 48 3.19 13.66 -7.59
C ALA A 48 3.31 15.13 -7.13
N ALA A 49 4.43 15.79 -7.40
CA ALA A 49 4.62 17.21 -7.10
C ALA A 49 3.66 18.10 -7.90
N LYS A 50 3.38 17.78 -9.16
CA LYS A 50 2.38 18.48 -10.00
C LYS A 50 0.97 18.39 -9.41
N HIS A 51 0.64 17.27 -8.76
CA HIS A 51 -0.62 17.06 -8.06
C HIS A 51 -0.63 17.60 -6.62
N GLY A 52 0.44 18.25 -6.16
CA GLY A 52 0.53 18.83 -4.82
C GLY A 52 0.66 17.80 -3.68
N MET A 53 1.01 16.56 -4.00
CA MET A 53 1.16 15.48 -3.01
C MET A 53 2.50 15.59 -2.27
N GLN A 54 2.55 15.10 -1.03
CA GLN A 54 3.81 15.05 -0.28
C GLN A 54 4.61 13.81 -0.67
N ILE A 55 5.93 13.97 -0.77
CA ILE A 55 6.81 12.92 -1.28
C ILE A 55 7.94 12.66 -0.28
N SER A 56 8.15 11.40 0.07
CA SER A 56 9.27 10.93 0.88
C SER A 56 10.06 9.86 0.13
N ARG A 57 11.29 10.19 -0.26
CA ARG A 57 12.19 9.29 -1.00
C ARG A 57 13.17 8.59 -0.06
N HIS A 58 13.32 7.27 -0.25
CA HIS A 58 14.33 6.45 0.39
C HIS A 58 15.15 5.68 -0.67
N ALA A 59 16.19 4.96 -0.25
CA ALA A 59 17.06 4.24 -1.18
C ALA A 59 16.30 3.21 -2.04
N GLU A 60 15.35 2.49 -1.43
CA GLU A 60 14.62 1.41 -2.09
C GLU A 60 13.12 1.70 -2.26
N SER A 61 12.65 2.85 -1.81
CA SER A 61 11.23 3.20 -1.91
C SER A 61 10.98 4.67 -2.21
N LEU A 62 9.81 4.92 -2.78
CA LEU A 62 9.22 6.24 -2.94
C LEU A 62 7.83 6.20 -2.30
N ASN A 63 7.59 7.07 -1.31
CA ASN A 63 6.30 7.16 -0.63
C ASN A 63 5.63 8.47 -1.04
N ILE A 64 4.37 8.40 -1.46
CA ILE A 64 3.56 9.55 -1.83
C ILE A 64 2.35 9.58 -0.90
N GLU A 65 2.18 10.69 -0.19
CA GLU A 65 1.02 10.94 0.69
C GLU A 65 -0.04 11.74 -0.07
N THR A 66 -1.28 11.26 -0.02
CA THR A 66 -2.44 11.98 -0.56
C THR A 66 -2.88 13.09 0.40
N GLU A 67 -3.73 14.00 -0.07
CA GLU A 67 -4.31 15.07 0.78
C GLU A 67 -5.07 14.50 1.99
N ASP A 68 -5.63 13.30 1.86
CA ASP A 68 -6.39 12.61 2.91
C ASP A 68 -5.50 11.85 3.92
N GLY A 69 -4.16 11.98 3.83
CA GLY A 69 -3.20 11.32 4.71
C GLY A 69 -2.98 9.83 4.41
N GLU A 70 -3.35 9.39 3.21
CA GLU A 70 -3.19 8.01 2.76
C GLU A 70 -1.89 7.85 1.98
N TRP A 71 -1.33 6.64 1.95
CA TRP A 71 -0.01 6.41 1.34
C TRP A 71 -0.06 5.51 0.11
N LEU A 72 0.65 5.94 -0.93
CA LEU A 72 1.07 5.12 -2.06
C LEU A 72 2.59 4.88 -1.94
N GLN A 73 2.98 3.68 -1.54
CA GLN A 73 4.39 3.32 -1.33
C GLN A 73 4.89 2.45 -2.48
N TYR A 74 5.81 2.95 -3.27
CA TYR A 74 6.46 2.22 -4.35
C TYR A 74 7.76 1.65 -3.82
N MET A 75 7.87 0.32 -3.70
CA MET A 75 9.00 -0.35 -3.07
C MET A 75 9.71 -1.30 -4.02
N GLN A 76 11.03 -1.33 -4.00
CA GLN A 76 11.80 -2.39 -4.65
C GLN A 76 11.69 -3.66 -3.80
N ARG A 77 11.13 -4.74 -4.35
CA ARG A 77 11.06 -6.06 -3.73
C ARG A 77 11.24 -7.15 -4.79
N ASN A 78 12.07 -8.14 -4.49
CA ASN A 78 12.27 -9.32 -5.36
C ASN A 78 12.59 -8.97 -6.83
N GLY A 79 13.37 -7.92 -7.06
CA GLY A 79 13.79 -7.48 -8.41
C GLY A 79 12.72 -6.72 -9.21
N VAL A 80 11.57 -6.42 -8.61
CA VAL A 80 10.52 -5.58 -9.19
C VAL A 80 10.16 -4.43 -8.26
N ILE A 81 9.39 -3.48 -8.78
CA ILE A 81 8.74 -2.43 -8.01
C ILE A 81 7.30 -2.89 -7.73
N VAL A 82 6.91 -2.86 -6.46
CA VAL A 82 5.54 -3.11 -5.99
C VAL A 82 4.93 -1.83 -5.46
N LEU A 83 3.61 -1.70 -5.56
CA LEU A 83 2.83 -0.67 -4.89
C LEU A 83 2.27 -1.26 -3.60
N VAL A 84 2.47 -0.60 -2.47
CA VAL A 84 1.75 -0.84 -1.23
C VAL A 84 0.84 0.37 -1.00
N VAL A 85 -0.47 0.15 -0.98
CA VAL A 85 -1.44 1.18 -0.58
C VAL A 85 -1.67 1.07 0.91
N VAL A 86 -1.76 2.21 1.59
CA VAL A 86 -2.14 2.30 3.01
C VAL A 86 -3.28 3.30 3.11
N ALA A 87 -4.51 2.77 3.13
CA ALA A 87 -5.73 3.54 3.28
C ALA A 87 -5.96 3.94 4.74
N ASN A 88 -6.55 5.11 4.95
CA ASN A 88 -7.08 5.48 6.25
C ASN A 88 -8.36 4.68 6.50
N THR A 89 -8.41 3.95 7.62
CA THR A 89 -9.52 3.04 7.95
C THR A 89 -10.45 3.59 9.03
N ASP A 90 -10.17 4.79 9.56
CA ASP A 90 -10.88 5.32 10.72
C ASP A 90 -12.38 5.50 10.44
N GLY A 91 -13.21 4.79 11.22
CA GLY A 91 -14.67 4.84 11.10
C GLY A 91 -15.23 4.18 9.84
N LEU A 92 -14.44 3.42 9.09
CA LEU A 92 -14.88 2.72 7.88
C LEU A 92 -15.26 1.26 8.18
N SER A 93 -16.26 0.77 7.46
CA SER A 93 -16.56 -0.66 7.34
C SER A 93 -15.59 -1.36 6.37
N ASP A 94 -15.49 -2.69 6.43
CA ASP A 94 -14.60 -3.47 5.57
C ASP A 94 -14.82 -3.19 4.08
N ASP A 95 -16.08 -3.13 3.62
CA ASP A 95 -16.42 -2.82 2.22
C ASP A 95 -15.94 -1.41 1.81
N GLN A 96 -15.99 -0.44 2.74
CA GLN A 96 -15.48 0.91 2.49
C GLN A 96 -13.95 0.94 2.45
N ILE A 97 -13.29 0.13 3.28
CA ILE A 97 -11.83 -0.01 3.26
C ILE A 97 -11.38 -0.63 1.93
N GLU A 98 -12.05 -1.69 1.46
CA GLU A 98 -11.75 -2.30 0.16
C GLU A 98 -11.99 -1.32 -1.00
N LEU A 99 -13.10 -0.57 -0.98
CA LEU A 99 -13.35 0.46 -1.98
C LEU A 99 -12.26 1.53 -1.97
N ARG A 100 -11.86 2.00 -0.78
CA ARG A 100 -10.79 3.00 -0.63
C ARG A 100 -9.45 2.52 -1.16
N LYS A 101 -9.06 1.28 -0.86
CA LYS A 101 -7.85 0.65 -1.41
C LYS A 101 -7.90 0.53 -2.93
N SER A 102 -9.07 0.20 -3.48
CA SER A 102 -9.29 0.17 -4.93
C SER A 102 -9.13 1.56 -5.56
N ASP A 103 -9.66 2.61 -4.93
CA ASP A 103 -9.56 3.97 -5.46
C ASP A 103 -8.14 4.52 -5.38
N LEU A 104 -7.42 4.25 -4.29
CA LEU A 104 -5.97 4.52 -4.19
C LEU A 104 -5.18 3.76 -5.26
N ARG A 105 -5.57 2.53 -5.57
CA ARG A 105 -4.94 1.77 -6.65
C ARG A 105 -5.17 2.43 -8.01
N LYS A 106 -6.39 2.88 -8.32
CA LYS A 106 -6.69 3.59 -9.57
C LYS A 106 -5.89 4.90 -9.67
N LEU A 107 -5.81 5.66 -8.58
CA LEU A 107 -4.99 6.86 -8.51
C LEU A 107 -3.52 6.53 -8.82
N SER A 108 -2.97 5.46 -8.23
CA SER A 108 -1.61 5.02 -8.56
C SER A 108 -1.45 4.66 -10.04
N ASP A 109 -2.41 3.94 -10.64
CA ASP A 109 -2.36 3.60 -12.06
C ASP A 109 -2.37 4.87 -12.95
N GLU A 110 -3.12 5.90 -12.58
CA GLU A 110 -3.13 7.21 -13.25
C GLU A 110 -1.78 7.92 -13.14
N LEU A 111 -1.21 8.00 -11.93
CA LEU A 111 0.10 8.61 -11.69
C LEU A 111 1.21 7.88 -12.48
N VAL A 112 1.18 6.54 -12.50
CA VAL A 112 2.14 5.73 -13.25
C VAL A 112 1.99 5.95 -14.75
N ARG A 113 0.75 6.07 -15.27
CA ARG A 113 0.49 6.38 -16.68
C ARG A 113 1.05 7.75 -17.04
N GLU A 114 0.82 8.77 -16.21
CA GLU A 114 1.36 10.12 -16.41
C GLU A 114 2.89 10.13 -16.32
N ALA A 115 3.48 9.44 -15.34
CA ALA A 115 4.93 9.36 -15.17
C ALA A 115 5.61 8.75 -16.40
N ARG A 116 4.98 7.75 -17.03
CA ARG A 116 5.47 7.19 -18.30
C ARG A 116 5.42 8.21 -19.45
N GLN A 117 4.37 9.02 -19.52
CA GLN A 117 4.26 10.09 -20.52
C GLN A 117 5.33 11.15 -20.30
N THR A 118 5.50 11.63 -19.06
CA THR A 118 6.55 12.60 -18.70
C THR A 118 7.95 12.07 -19.00
N ALA A 119 8.22 10.79 -18.74
CA ALA A 119 9.51 10.17 -19.07
C ALA A 119 9.76 10.10 -20.59
N ALA A 120 8.73 9.78 -21.37
CA ALA A 120 8.81 9.72 -22.83
C ALA A 120 9.06 11.11 -23.43
N GLU A 121 8.35 12.12 -22.93
CA GLU A 121 8.55 13.52 -23.34
C GLU A 121 9.95 14.02 -23.02
N ALA A 122 10.46 13.76 -21.82
CA ALA A 122 11.82 14.15 -21.44
C ALA A 122 12.88 13.53 -22.36
N SER A 123 12.72 12.25 -22.71
CA SER A 123 13.65 11.56 -23.63
C SER A 123 13.63 12.07 -25.07
N ALA A 124 12.63 12.86 -25.46
CA ALA A 124 12.57 13.46 -26.80
C ALA A 124 13.47 14.70 -26.94
N PHE A 125 14.02 15.22 -25.84
CA PHE A 125 14.92 16.37 -25.82
C PHE A 125 16.39 15.99 -25.62
N ASP A 126 16.69 14.71 -25.38
CA ASP A 126 18.03 14.12 -25.28
C ASP A 126 18.56 13.71 -26.68
#